data_AF-K1RMJ3-F1
#
_entry.id   AF-K1RMJ3-F1
#
_cell.length_a   1.000
_cell.length_b   1.000
_cell.length_c   1.000
_cell.angle_alpha   90.00
_cell.angle_beta   90.00
_cell.angle_gamma   90.00
#
_symmetry.space_group_name_H-M   'P 1'
#
loop_
_entity.id
_entity.type
_entity.pdbx_description
1 polymer ?
#
loop_
_entity_poly.entity_id
_entity_poly.type
_entity_poly.pdbx_seq_one_letter_code
_entity_poly.pdbx_strand_id
1 'polypeptide(L)'
;NTIEMLNVLKGPQPMNGMDIQFLRDRIKGRGYIPRSYFEGSSVKNDYTPNVPYKITVSEYAYTYQSEGYAKVQVQSSGADSPRPIELRRKGNQWFLWRNLALSDIRTPASVDPWA
;
A
#
# COMPACT_ATOMS: atom_id res chain seq x y z
N ASN A 1 0.82 -8.56 15.90
CA ASN A 1 -0.14 -7.43 15.79
C ASN A 1 0.23 -6.58 14.56
N THR A 2 -0.72 -6.00 13.80
CA THR A 2 -0.45 -5.18 12.59
C THR A 2 0.55 -4.05 12.82
N ILE A 3 0.49 -3.38 13.98
CA ILE A 3 1.41 -2.28 14.29
C ILE A 3 2.85 -2.77 14.47
N GLU A 4 3.05 -3.94 15.06
CA GLU A 4 4.38 -4.55 15.22
C GLU A 4 4.99 -4.86 13.86
N MET A 5 4.21 -5.43 12.93
CA MET A 5 4.68 -5.70 11.56
C MET A 5 5.09 -4.40 10.84
N LEU A 6 4.31 -3.33 11.00
CA LEU A 6 4.64 -2.04 10.41
C LEU A 6 5.88 -1.41 11.06
N ASN A 7 6.07 -1.58 12.37
CA ASN A 7 7.28 -1.13 13.06
C ASN A 7 8.52 -1.89 12.57
N VAL A 8 8.42 -3.19 12.27
CA VAL A 8 9.50 -3.94 11.60
C VAL A 8 9.84 -3.32 10.25
N LEU A 9 8.84 -2.99 9.44
CA LEU A 9 9.06 -2.35 8.13
C LEU A 9 9.66 -0.94 8.24
N LYS A 10 9.29 -0.15 9.26
CA LYS A 10 9.84 1.21 9.46
C LYS A 10 11.20 1.23 10.15
N GLY A 11 11.65 0.12 10.71
CA GLY A 11 12.96 -0.01 11.37
C GLY A 11 13.16 1.00 12.50
N PRO A 12 14.15 1.91 12.42
CA PRO A 12 14.50 2.80 13.53
C PRO A 12 13.47 3.91 13.80
N GLN A 13 12.47 4.09 12.94
CA GLN A 13 11.43 5.12 13.11
C GLN A 13 10.06 4.46 13.31
N PRO A 14 9.75 3.96 14.51
CA PRO A 14 8.48 3.31 14.77
C PRO A 14 7.31 4.28 14.57
N MET A 15 6.12 3.70 14.34
CA MET A 15 4.86 4.41 14.25
C MET A 15 4.58 5.20 15.54
N ASN A 16 4.27 6.49 15.41
CA ASN A 16 3.79 7.28 16.53
C ASN A 16 2.24 7.26 16.62
N GLY A 17 1.67 7.92 17.63
CA GLY A 17 0.22 7.95 17.82
C GLY A 17 -0.56 8.55 16.64
N MET A 18 0.01 9.57 15.97
CA MET A 18 -0.59 10.20 14.80
C MET A 18 -0.58 9.24 13.59
N ASP A 19 0.52 8.52 13.37
CA ASP A 19 0.63 7.54 12.29
C ASP A 19 -0.38 6.41 12.48
N ILE A 20 -0.54 5.91 13.72
CA ILE A 20 -1.50 4.86 14.07
C ILE A 20 -2.93 5.36 13.83
N GLN A 21 -3.24 6.58 14.25
CA GLN A 21 -4.56 7.17 14.05
C GLN A 21 -4.86 7.35 12.56
N PHE A 22 -3.90 7.85 11.78
CA PHE A 22 -4.02 7.95 10.33
C PHE A 22 -4.32 6.60 9.68
N LEU A 23 -3.59 5.54 10.03
CA LEU A 23 -3.86 4.20 9.51
C LEU A 23 -5.26 3.70 9.87
N ARG A 24 -5.66 3.90 11.12
CA ARG A 24 -6.99 3.50 11.60
C ARG A 24 -8.07 4.18 10.77
N ASP A 25 -7.95 5.49 10.57
CA ASP A 25 -8.92 6.25 9.79
C ASP A 25 -8.95 5.78 8.35
N ARG A 26 -7.80 5.51 7.74
CA ARG A 26 -7.70 5.02 6.35
C ARG A 26 -8.20 3.60 6.12
N ILE A 27 -8.13 2.71 7.10
CA ILE A 27 -8.43 1.28 6.91
C ILE A 27 -9.81 0.90 7.47
N LYS A 28 -10.30 1.57 8.52
CA LYS A 28 -11.58 1.22 9.16
C LYS A 28 -12.73 1.31 8.15
N GLY A 29 -13.45 0.19 7.98
CA GLY A 29 -14.52 0.07 6.99
C GLY A 29 -14.07 0.01 5.52
N ARG A 30 -12.76 0.13 5.25
CA ARG A 30 -12.18 0.22 3.91
C ARG A 30 -11.20 -0.92 3.64
N GLY A 31 -11.55 -2.12 4.09
CA GLY A 31 -10.72 -3.33 3.90
C GLY A 31 -10.44 -3.70 2.44
N TYR A 32 -11.19 -3.12 1.49
CA TYR A 32 -10.97 -3.29 0.06
C TYR A 32 -9.72 -2.55 -0.45
N ILE A 33 -9.28 -1.48 0.20
CA ILE A 33 -8.06 -0.74 -0.16
C ILE A 33 -6.82 -1.63 -0.12
N PRO A 34 -6.46 -2.27 1.03
CA PRO A 34 -5.30 -3.16 1.07
C PRO A 34 -5.47 -4.39 0.16
N ARG A 35 -6.69 -4.88 -0.04
CA ARG A 35 -6.93 -6.03 -0.94
C ARG A 35 -6.70 -5.70 -2.42
N SER A 36 -6.86 -4.43 -2.80
CA SER A 36 -6.69 -3.97 -4.19
C SER A 36 -5.29 -4.17 -4.76
N TYR A 37 -4.28 -4.35 -3.91
CA TYR A 37 -2.90 -4.55 -4.33
C TYR A 37 -2.58 -6.00 -4.70
N PHE A 38 -3.47 -6.94 -4.36
CA PHE A 38 -3.27 -8.34 -4.67
C PHE A 38 -3.81 -8.70 -6.05
N GLU A 39 -3.09 -9.58 -6.75
CA GLU A 39 -3.50 -10.14 -8.03
C GLU A 39 -4.89 -10.82 -7.92
N GLY A 40 -5.69 -10.71 -8.99
CA GLY A 40 -7.06 -11.24 -9.06
C GLY A 40 -8.12 -10.37 -8.39
N SER A 41 -7.73 -9.39 -7.57
CA SER A 41 -8.67 -8.40 -7.04
C SER A 41 -9.15 -7.44 -8.15
N SER A 42 -10.39 -6.99 -8.07
CA SER A 42 -10.97 -5.99 -8.96
C SER A 42 -12.18 -5.33 -8.30
N VAL A 43 -12.66 -4.22 -8.87
CA VAL A 43 -13.93 -3.60 -8.46
C VAL A 43 -15.09 -4.61 -8.56
N LYS A 44 -15.12 -5.40 -9.64
CA LYS A 44 -16.22 -6.31 -9.99
C LYS A 44 -16.40 -7.48 -9.03
N ASN A 45 -15.31 -7.93 -8.37
CA ASN A 45 -15.33 -9.04 -7.42
C ASN A 45 -15.11 -8.58 -5.97
N ASP A 46 -15.46 -7.33 -5.67
CA ASP A 46 -15.34 -6.70 -4.35
C ASP A 46 -13.92 -6.77 -3.76
N TYR A 47 -12.93 -6.70 -4.64
CA TYR A 47 -11.52 -6.85 -4.32
C TYR A 47 -11.19 -8.18 -3.63
N THR A 48 -11.78 -9.28 -4.10
CA THR A 48 -11.42 -10.63 -3.66
C THR A 48 -10.15 -11.08 -4.39
N PRO A 49 -9.02 -11.27 -3.68
CA PRO A 49 -7.75 -11.63 -4.31
C PRO A 49 -7.63 -13.13 -4.58
N ASN A 50 -6.77 -13.48 -5.55
CA ASN A 50 -6.38 -14.86 -5.77
C ASN A 50 -5.43 -15.35 -4.66
N VAL A 51 -5.46 -16.66 -4.43
CA VAL A 51 -4.48 -17.36 -3.59
C VAL A 51 -3.58 -18.25 -4.46
N PRO A 52 -2.26 -18.30 -4.21
CA PRO A 52 -1.51 -17.55 -3.19
C PRO A 52 -1.45 -16.04 -3.49
N TYR A 53 -1.40 -15.22 -2.43
CA TYR A 53 -1.36 -13.76 -2.55
C TYR A 53 -0.08 -13.28 -3.23
N LYS A 54 -0.24 -12.44 -4.26
CA LYS A 54 0.86 -11.82 -5.01
C LYS A 54 0.57 -10.34 -5.20
N ILE A 55 1.64 -9.54 -5.20
CA ILE A 55 1.59 -8.10 -5.51
C ILE A 55 2.54 -7.82 -6.66
N THR A 56 2.20 -6.84 -7.49
CA THR A 56 3.08 -6.37 -8.57
C THR A 56 3.76 -5.09 -8.14
N VAL A 57 5.10 -5.11 -8.10
CA VAL A 57 5.95 -3.96 -7.79
C VAL A 57 6.83 -3.67 -9.00
N SER A 58 6.93 -2.40 -9.38
CA SER A 58 7.75 -1.97 -10.51
C SER A 58 8.63 -0.78 -10.17
N GLU A 59 9.78 -0.72 -10.86
CA GLU A 59 10.60 0.47 -10.95
C GLU A 59 10.07 1.39 -12.06
N TYR A 60 10.44 2.67 -12.00
CA TYR A 60 10.14 3.67 -13.01
C TYR A 60 11.27 4.71 -13.07
N ALA A 61 11.17 5.70 -13.97
CA ALA A 61 12.25 6.67 -14.24
C ALA A 61 12.74 7.47 -13.01
N TYR A 62 11.97 7.48 -11.91
CA TYR A 62 12.28 8.22 -10.70
C TYR A 62 12.62 7.32 -9.50
N THR A 63 12.82 6.01 -9.67
CA THR A 63 13.04 5.08 -8.55
C THR A 63 14.25 5.46 -7.71
N TYR A 64 15.42 5.63 -8.32
CA TYR A 64 16.70 5.83 -7.61
C TYR A 64 17.27 7.24 -7.79
N GLN A 65 16.42 8.26 -8.00
CA GLN A 65 16.89 9.63 -8.23
C GLN A 65 17.50 10.32 -7.01
N SER A 66 17.28 9.78 -5.81
CA SER A 66 17.85 10.32 -4.58
C SER A 66 18.66 9.23 -3.89
N GLU A 67 19.93 9.55 -3.61
CA GLU A 67 20.84 8.60 -2.96
C GLU A 67 20.27 8.09 -1.64
N GLY A 68 20.28 6.76 -1.47
CA GLY A 68 19.76 6.11 -0.27
C GLY A 68 18.23 6.05 -0.20
N TYR A 69 17.51 6.47 -1.24
CA TYR A 69 16.06 6.32 -1.36
C TYR A 69 15.70 5.49 -2.60
N ALA A 70 14.58 4.77 -2.50
CA ALA A 70 13.96 4.08 -3.63
C ALA A 70 12.46 4.38 -3.63
N LYS A 71 11.95 4.93 -4.74
CA LYS A 71 10.52 5.12 -4.97
C LYS A 71 10.04 4.03 -5.91
N VAL A 72 9.34 3.03 -5.41
CA VAL A 72 8.76 1.95 -6.23
C VAL A 72 7.26 2.16 -6.41
N GLN A 73 6.68 1.56 -7.44
CA GLN A 73 5.25 1.60 -7.68
C GLN A 73 4.63 0.23 -7.38
N VAL A 74 3.45 0.23 -6.75
CA VAL A 74 2.66 -0.98 -6.51
C VAL A 74 1.34 -0.87 -7.26
N GLN A 75 1.01 -1.90 -8.04
CA GLN A 75 -0.23 -1.93 -8.80
C GLN A 75 -1.44 -2.06 -7.87
N SER A 76 -2.47 -1.23 -8.08
CA SER A 76 -3.79 -1.38 -7.48
C SER A 76 -4.83 -1.64 -8.56
N SER A 77 -5.73 -2.59 -8.33
CA SER A 77 -6.87 -2.88 -9.22
C SER A 77 -8.01 -1.86 -9.10
N GLY A 78 -7.94 -0.95 -8.12
CA GLY A 78 -8.97 0.06 -7.87
C GLY A 78 -8.56 1.49 -8.14
N ALA A 79 -7.26 1.75 -8.31
CA ALA A 79 -6.72 3.07 -8.61
C ALA A 79 -6.52 3.26 -10.12
N ASP A 80 -6.55 4.50 -10.58
CA ASP A 80 -6.23 4.84 -11.98
C ASP A 80 -4.74 4.73 -12.30
N SER A 81 -3.89 4.77 -11.28
CA SER A 81 -2.44 4.69 -11.42
C SER A 81 -1.81 3.86 -10.30
N PRO A 82 -0.66 3.21 -10.57
CA PRO A 82 0.13 2.54 -9.53
C PRO A 82 0.47 3.49 -8.38
N ARG A 83 0.47 2.97 -7.15
CA ARG A 83 0.71 3.78 -5.95
C ARG A 83 2.19 3.75 -5.56
N PRO A 84 2.82 4.91 -5.32
CA PRO A 84 4.22 4.94 -4.92
C PRO A 84 4.39 4.47 -3.47
N ILE A 85 5.47 3.75 -3.22
CA ILE A 85 6.01 3.48 -1.89
C ILE A 85 7.45 3.98 -1.89
N GLU A 86 7.83 4.72 -0.85
CA GLU A 86 9.21 5.18 -0.70
C GLU A 86 9.91 4.40 0.40
N LEU A 87 11.09 3.92 0.07
CA LEU A 87 12.00 3.20 0.94
C LEU A 87 13.23 4.06 1.21
N ARG A 88 13.83 3.88 2.38
CA ARG A 88 15.11 4.49 2.76
C ARG A 88 16.11 3.41 3.17
N ARG A 89 17.31 3.49 2.63
CA ARG A 89 18.41 2.56 2.91
C ARG A 89 19.11 2.93 4.23
N LYS A 90 19.39 1.93 5.05
CA LYS A 90 20.30 2.03 6.21
C LYS A 90 21.19 0.78 6.23
N GLY A 91 22.49 0.95 6.01
CA GLY A 91 23.39 -0.16 5.75
C GLY A 91 22.94 -0.94 4.50
N ASN A 92 22.80 -2.25 4.63
CA ASN A 92 22.37 -3.15 3.55
C ASN A 92 20.84 -3.43 3.55
N GLN A 93 20.07 -2.72 4.38
CA GLN A 93 18.62 -2.94 4.51
C GLN A 93 17.83 -1.72 4.03
N TRP A 94 16.61 -2.00 3.54
CA TRP A 94 15.64 -1.01 3.10
C TRP A 94 14.44 -1.00 4.04
N PHE A 95 14.02 0.20 4.43
CA PHE A 95 12.92 0.40 5.37
C PHE A 95 11.84 1.29 4.76
N LEU A 96 10.59 1.06 5.16
CA LEU A 96 9.44 1.85 4.75
C LEU A 96 9.58 3.29 5.28
N TRP A 97 9.80 4.23 4.34
CA TRP A 97 9.94 5.64 4.65
C TRP A 97 8.60 6.37 4.55
N ARG A 98 7.92 6.26 3.39
CA ARG A 98 6.58 6.83 3.18
C ARG A 98 5.63 5.80 2.54
N ASN A 99 4.43 5.67 3.14
CA ASN A 99 3.34 4.87 2.61
C ASN A 99 2.31 5.79 1.93
N LEU A 100 2.20 5.72 0.61
CA LEU A 100 1.21 6.47 -0.17
C LEU A 100 0.15 5.54 -0.81
N ALA A 101 0.06 4.30 -0.32
CA ALA A 101 -0.83 3.25 -0.81
C ALA A 101 -2.20 3.21 -0.08
N LEU A 102 -2.56 4.28 0.66
CA LEU A 102 -3.81 4.35 1.43
C LEU A 102 -4.74 5.48 0.99
N SER A 103 -4.54 5.98 -0.22
CA SER A 103 -5.49 6.87 -0.90
C SER A 103 -6.74 6.10 -1.29
N ASP A 104 -7.87 6.80 -1.41
CA ASP A 104 -9.11 6.20 -1.86
C ASP A 104 -8.98 5.64 -3.28
N ILE A 105 -9.82 4.64 -3.56
CA ILE A 105 -9.93 3.90 -4.81
C ILE A 105 -11.42 3.71 -5.11
N ARG A 106 -11.75 3.22 -6.31
CA ARG A 106 -13.13 2.86 -6.68
C ARG A 106 -13.79 2.01 -5.59
N THR A 107 -15.07 2.29 -5.30
CA THR A 107 -15.83 1.51 -4.33
C THR A 107 -16.12 0.11 -4.87
N PRO A 108 -16.18 -0.93 -4.01
CA PRO A 108 -16.60 -2.27 -4.42
C PRO A 108 -17.96 -2.25 -5.11
N ALA A 109 -18.16 -3.10 -6.13
CA ALA A 109 -19.42 -3.16 -6.88
C ALA A 109 -20.63 -3.44 -5.98
N SER A 110 -20.49 -4.29 -4.96
CA SER A 110 -21.57 -4.60 -3.99
C SER A 110 -21.99 -3.42 -3.12
N VAL A 111 -21.18 -2.36 -3.04
CA VAL A 111 -21.40 -1.17 -2.20
C VAL A 111 -21.85 0.03 -3.04
N ASP A 112 -21.63 -0.02 -4.36
CA ASP A 112 -22.03 1.04 -5.28
C ASP A 112 -23.49 0.85 -5.71
N PRO A 113 -24.41 1.76 -5.32
CA PRO A 113 -25.83 1.64 -5.68
C PRO A 113 -26.11 1.88 -7.17
N TRP A 114 -25.09 2.26 -7.95
CA TRP A 114 -25.17 2.53 -9.39
C TRP A 114 -24.28 1.60 -10.25
N ALA A 115 -23.69 0.57 -9.65
CA ALA A 115 -22.82 -0.39 -10.35
C ALA A 115 -23.55 -1.28 -11.36
#